data_AF-A0A497SWB8-F1
#
_entry.id   AF-A0A497SWB8-F1
#
_cell.length_a   1.000
_cell.length_b   1.000
_cell.length_c   1.000
_cell.angle_alpha   90.00
_cell.angle_beta   90.00
_cell.angle_gamma   90.00
#
_symmetry.space_group_name_H-M   'P 1'
#
loop_
_entity.id
_entity.type
_entity.pdbx_description
1 polymer ?
#
loop_
_entity_poly.entity_id
_entity_poly.type
_entity_poly.pdbx_seq_one_letter_code
_entity_poly.pdbx_strand_id
1 'polypeptide(L)'
;MAANNLKEIAIKYALHNAILHDGKASFVHVMGKLIAWDKELKKDIARVKEVVNQAIEEVNSMHKEEQVKMLEKLDPEMLKKEEHKKTELPELVGAKPGHVVTRFAPSPTGPLTLGQFLRAVVLSHYYARRYNGKFILRFEDTDPRKIEKRFYEWIKEDLKACGIDYDAVVLQSERLELYYTHAKKLINSGNAYVCTCSKDSFIRFKSKLEECPCRALSIEEHLERWERMFKEYKEGSAVVRLKLSMRDKNPVLRDPPIMRIIDHPHPLQGCKYRVWPLYNFCCAIDDHLLGITHVFRGKEHEHNTAIQRKIHSMFGWHMPIIINFGMIKMPGKMIHTRDIKVMIKEGKVEGWDDPSLPTIRALLRRGFMPQAIKECGLSCGLSKTDIEFSWENLYGFNRRLVDSIANRYMVVIKPIKIEIDGAPKIKMAKEPYHPNHPERGEKVLPVDTKNIYISHDDFKRFNGGVVRLKGLFNIKLGKKSTYKGNELVEDMPKIQWVSKPNVEVEIKRPEGKEHGLGEVNLVKEAQGKIIQMERIGFGRIDGIDEKKGKVCIYFAHK
;
A
#
# COMPACT_ATOMS: atom_id res chain seq x y z
N MET A 1 23.42 12.98 -41.81
CA MET A 1 22.40 13.69 -41.01
C MET A 1 21.99 12.98 -39.70
N ALA A 2 22.44 11.75 -39.39
CA ALA A 2 21.98 11.01 -38.19
C ALA A 2 22.80 11.23 -36.89
N ALA A 3 24.06 11.71 -36.96
CA ALA A 3 24.94 11.81 -35.79
C ALA A 3 24.66 13.03 -34.89
N ASN A 4 24.32 14.19 -35.48
CA ASN A 4 24.06 15.42 -34.71
C ASN A 4 22.76 15.37 -33.89
N ASN A 5 21.79 14.54 -34.28
CA ASN A 5 20.52 14.40 -33.56
C ASN A 5 20.67 13.56 -32.26
N LEU A 6 21.54 12.54 -32.27
CA LEU A 6 21.72 11.66 -31.11
C LEU A 6 22.38 12.38 -29.92
N LYS A 7 23.42 13.20 -30.17
CA LYS A 7 24.09 13.95 -29.11
C LYS A 7 23.16 14.99 -28.49
N GLU A 8 22.40 15.71 -29.31
CA GLU A 8 21.45 16.71 -28.83
C GLU A 8 20.38 16.10 -27.92
N ILE A 9 19.83 14.93 -28.29
CA ILE A 9 18.85 14.21 -27.49
C ILE A 9 19.46 13.63 -26.20
N ALA A 10 20.70 13.15 -26.27
CA ALA A 10 21.43 12.70 -25.08
C ALA A 10 21.65 13.86 -24.09
N ILE A 11 22.00 15.05 -24.59
CA ILE A 11 22.11 16.29 -23.80
C ILE A 11 20.77 16.65 -23.18
N LYS A 12 19.65 16.61 -23.93
CA LYS A 12 18.30 16.88 -23.38
C LYS A 12 17.96 15.98 -22.20
N TYR A 13 18.15 14.67 -22.35
CA TYR A 13 17.88 13.73 -21.26
C TYR A 13 18.87 13.86 -20.09
N ALA A 14 20.13 14.19 -20.37
CA ALA A 14 21.12 14.47 -19.34
C ALA A 14 20.78 15.74 -18.54
N LEU A 15 20.42 16.84 -19.21
CA LEU A 15 19.97 18.09 -18.58
C LEU A 15 18.74 17.86 -17.70
N HIS A 16 17.71 17.20 -18.24
CA HIS A 16 16.49 16.90 -17.48
C HIS A 16 16.79 16.04 -16.24
N ASN A 17 17.65 15.02 -16.38
CA ASN A 17 18.05 14.18 -15.26
C ASN A 17 18.90 14.97 -14.24
N ALA A 18 19.85 15.78 -14.69
CA ALA A 18 20.70 16.60 -13.83
C ALA A 18 19.88 17.60 -13.00
N ILE A 19 18.90 18.29 -13.61
CA ILE A 19 18.03 19.24 -12.92
C ILE A 19 17.24 18.56 -11.78
N LEU A 20 16.76 17.33 -12.02
CA LEU A 20 16.06 16.53 -11.00
C LEU A 20 16.98 15.97 -9.91
N HIS A 21 18.28 15.83 -10.19
CA HIS A 21 19.28 15.23 -9.32
C HIS A 21 20.42 16.19 -8.96
N ASP A 22 20.04 17.43 -8.65
CA ASP A 22 20.92 18.45 -8.09
C ASP A 22 22.19 18.72 -8.90
N GLY A 23 22.02 18.87 -10.21
CA GLY A 23 23.08 19.19 -11.15
C GLY A 23 23.82 17.98 -11.72
N LYS A 24 23.45 16.74 -11.35
CA LYS A 24 24.17 15.52 -11.76
C LYS A 24 23.32 14.55 -12.56
N ALA A 25 23.69 14.34 -13.82
CA ALA A 25 23.11 13.33 -14.69
C ALA A 25 23.69 11.94 -14.41
N SER A 26 22.81 10.93 -14.45
CA SER A 26 23.13 9.51 -14.27
C SER A 26 23.19 8.78 -15.61
N PHE A 27 24.29 8.08 -15.87
CA PHE A 27 24.47 7.25 -17.06
C PHE A 27 23.32 6.27 -17.29
N VAL A 28 22.93 5.55 -16.24
CA VAL A 28 21.88 4.52 -16.32
C VAL A 28 20.55 5.14 -16.74
N HIS A 29 20.23 6.34 -16.21
CA HIS A 29 18.97 7.01 -16.49
C HIS A 29 18.92 7.57 -17.91
N VAL A 30 19.99 8.27 -18.33
CA VAL A 30 20.10 8.86 -19.67
C VAL A 30 20.10 7.77 -20.75
N MET A 31 20.87 6.70 -20.53
CA MET A 31 20.90 5.53 -21.43
C MET A 31 19.52 4.86 -21.54
N GLY A 32 18.82 4.69 -20.41
CA GLY A 32 17.48 4.11 -20.40
C GLY A 32 16.46 4.93 -21.20
N LYS A 33 16.49 6.26 -21.06
CA LYS A 33 15.61 7.18 -21.81
C LYS A 33 15.92 7.21 -23.30
N LEU A 34 17.20 7.21 -23.69
CA LEU A 34 17.61 7.15 -25.10
C LEU A 34 17.17 5.86 -25.80
N ILE A 35 17.35 4.71 -25.15
CA ILE A 35 16.93 3.41 -25.71
C ILE A 35 15.39 3.28 -25.76
N ALA A 36 14.68 3.95 -24.85
CA ALA A 36 13.22 4.03 -24.90
C ALA A 36 12.73 4.95 -26.02
N TRP A 37 13.47 6.02 -26.29
CA TRP A 37 13.21 6.96 -27.38
C TRP A 37 13.41 6.32 -28.75
N ASP A 38 14.50 5.57 -28.94
CA ASP A 38 14.74 4.79 -30.16
C ASP A 38 15.34 3.42 -29.84
N LYS A 39 14.55 2.36 -30.13
CA LYS A 39 14.93 0.96 -29.88
C LYS A 39 16.04 0.47 -30.82
N GLU A 40 16.20 1.10 -31.98
CA GLU A 40 17.22 0.73 -32.98
C GLU A 40 18.64 1.05 -32.50
N LEU A 41 18.79 1.97 -31.53
CA LEU A 41 20.06 2.30 -30.88
C LEU A 41 20.69 1.10 -30.15
N LYS A 42 19.94 0.02 -29.89
CA LYS A 42 20.49 -1.25 -29.38
C LYS A 42 21.44 -1.96 -30.35
N LYS A 43 21.39 -1.63 -31.64
CA LYS A 43 22.26 -2.24 -32.67
C LYS A 43 23.69 -1.72 -32.60
N ASP A 44 23.91 -0.53 -32.03
CA ASP A 44 25.24 0.11 -31.91
C ASP A 44 25.44 0.68 -30.49
N ILE A 45 25.39 -0.21 -29.49
CA ILE A 45 25.47 0.19 -28.08
C ILE A 45 26.79 0.89 -27.76
N ALA A 46 27.91 0.46 -28.35
CA ALA A 46 29.23 1.02 -28.06
C ALA A 46 29.27 2.53 -28.37
N ARG A 47 28.83 2.92 -29.57
CA ARG A 47 28.72 4.32 -29.97
C ARG A 47 27.76 5.11 -29.10
N VAL A 48 26.60 4.54 -28.75
CA VAL A 48 25.62 5.23 -27.90
C VAL A 48 26.19 5.50 -26.50
N LYS A 49 26.96 4.56 -25.92
CA LYS A 49 27.63 4.77 -24.63
C LYS A 49 28.59 5.95 -24.66
N GLU A 50 29.39 6.09 -25.72
CA GLU A 50 30.31 7.22 -25.88
C GLU A 50 29.57 8.55 -25.93
N VAL A 51 28.49 8.63 -26.74
CA VAL A 51 27.67 9.86 -26.83
C VAL A 51 27.02 10.21 -25.49
N VAL A 52 26.52 9.21 -24.75
CA VAL A 52 25.93 9.42 -23.42
C VAL A 52 26.95 9.93 -22.42
N ASN A 53 28.15 9.35 -22.39
CA ASN A 53 29.21 9.81 -21.48
C ASN A 53 29.61 11.25 -21.79
N GLN A 54 29.79 11.60 -23.07
CA GLN A 54 30.11 12.97 -23.48
C GLN A 54 29.00 13.95 -23.08
N ALA A 55 27.73 13.59 -23.30
CA ALA A 55 26.60 14.44 -22.91
C ALA A 55 26.52 14.64 -21.39
N ILE A 56 26.82 13.60 -20.60
CA ILE A 56 26.82 13.68 -19.14
C ILE A 56 27.97 14.52 -18.63
N GLU A 57 29.17 14.36 -19.17
CA GLU A 57 30.32 15.20 -18.82
C GLU A 57 30.04 16.67 -19.13
N GLU A 58 29.49 16.96 -20.30
CA GLU A 58 29.10 18.30 -20.73
C GLU A 58 28.07 18.91 -19.77
N VAL A 59 26.99 18.19 -19.46
CA VAL A 59 25.94 18.68 -18.55
C VAL A 59 26.44 18.83 -17.10
N ASN A 60 27.18 17.87 -16.59
CA ASN A 60 27.68 17.90 -15.21
C ASN A 60 28.76 18.98 -14.98
N SER A 61 29.35 19.51 -16.05
CA SER A 61 30.29 20.64 -16.00
C SER A 61 29.59 22.01 -15.85
N MET A 62 28.29 22.08 -16.11
CA MET A 62 27.50 23.31 -16.05
C MET A 62 26.91 23.54 -14.66
N HIS A 63 26.73 24.81 -14.30
CA HIS A 63 25.96 25.16 -13.11
C HIS A 63 24.46 24.90 -13.32
N LYS A 64 23.74 24.58 -12.24
CA LYS A 64 22.31 24.21 -12.30
C LYS A 64 21.44 25.27 -13.00
N GLU A 65 21.74 26.55 -12.81
CA GLU A 65 21.04 27.65 -13.49
C GLU A 65 21.26 27.65 -15.01
N GLU A 66 22.47 27.29 -15.45
CA GLU A 66 22.82 27.16 -16.87
C GLU A 66 22.15 25.92 -17.47
N GLN A 67 22.10 24.81 -16.71
CA GLN A 67 21.40 23.59 -17.12
C GLN A 67 19.91 23.88 -17.35
N VAL A 68 19.27 24.62 -16.45
CA VAL A 68 17.86 25.02 -16.59
C VAL A 68 17.67 25.91 -17.82
N LYS A 69 18.47 26.97 -17.99
CA LYS A 69 18.40 27.85 -19.17
C LYS A 69 18.63 27.10 -20.48
N MET A 70 19.56 26.14 -20.48
CA MET A 70 19.88 25.34 -21.65
C MET A 70 18.74 24.37 -22.00
N LEU A 71 18.14 23.72 -21.01
CA LEU A 71 16.97 22.88 -21.23
C LEU A 71 15.76 23.70 -21.67
N GLU A 72 15.59 24.91 -21.14
CA GLU A 72 14.52 25.84 -21.54
C GLU A 72 14.61 26.22 -23.02
N LYS A 73 15.83 26.38 -23.53
CA LYS A 73 16.08 26.67 -24.94
C LYS A 73 15.91 25.44 -25.84
N LEU A 74 16.28 24.26 -25.35
CA LEU A 74 16.31 23.02 -26.14
C LEU A 74 14.97 22.27 -26.19
N ASP A 75 14.26 22.25 -25.06
CA ASP A 75 12.96 21.61 -24.88
C ASP A 75 12.25 22.18 -23.64
N PRO A 76 11.59 23.36 -23.78
CA PRO A 76 10.87 23.99 -22.67
C PRO A 76 9.71 23.13 -22.16
N GLU A 77 9.24 22.13 -22.91
CA GLU A 77 8.22 21.20 -22.41
C GLU A 77 8.78 20.24 -21.36
N MET A 78 10.05 19.85 -21.43
CA MET A 78 10.70 19.02 -20.39
C MET A 78 10.89 19.75 -19.05
N LEU A 79 10.86 21.08 -19.02
CA LEU A 79 10.91 21.87 -17.78
C LEU A 79 9.55 22.02 -17.11
N LYS A 80 8.45 21.86 -17.86
CA LYS A 80 7.15 21.68 -17.22
C LYS A 80 7.31 20.42 -16.38
N LYS A 81 7.13 20.54 -15.05
CA LYS A 81 6.90 19.36 -14.21
C LYS A 81 5.96 18.49 -15.02
N GLU A 82 6.33 17.24 -15.31
CA GLU A 82 5.35 16.26 -15.74
C GLU A 82 4.27 16.31 -14.66
N GLU A 83 3.22 17.10 -14.89
CA GLU A 83 1.93 16.79 -14.33
C GLU A 83 1.77 15.36 -14.78
N HIS A 84 1.87 14.42 -13.83
CA HIS A 84 1.54 13.03 -14.09
C HIS A 84 0.27 13.08 -14.91
N LYS A 85 0.38 12.81 -16.23
CA LYS A 85 -0.78 12.72 -17.10
C LYS A 85 -1.67 11.78 -16.33
N LYS A 86 -2.79 12.29 -15.81
CA LYS A 86 -3.77 11.47 -15.11
C LYS A 86 -4.09 10.39 -16.11
N THR A 87 -3.52 9.21 -15.93
CA THR A 87 -3.85 8.06 -16.75
C THR A 87 -5.27 7.77 -16.34
N GLU A 88 -6.23 8.37 -17.06
CA GLU A 88 -7.62 8.16 -16.75
C GLU A 88 -7.88 6.67 -16.86
N LEU A 89 -8.46 6.12 -15.80
CA LEU A 89 -8.88 4.73 -15.81
C LEU A 89 -9.92 4.55 -16.92
N PRO A 90 -9.87 3.42 -17.66
CA PRO A 90 -10.72 3.23 -18.84
C PRO A 90 -12.21 3.23 -18.46
N GLU A 91 -13.08 3.51 -19.41
CA GLU A 91 -14.52 3.42 -19.17
C GLU A 91 -14.95 1.97 -18.91
N LEU A 92 -15.99 1.81 -18.10
CA LEU A 92 -16.59 0.50 -17.84
C LEU A 92 -17.60 0.15 -18.94
N VAL A 93 -17.38 -1.01 -19.55
CA VAL A 93 -18.33 -1.59 -20.52
C VAL A 93 -19.69 -1.77 -19.85
N GLY A 94 -20.75 -1.21 -20.45
CA GLY A 94 -22.12 -1.34 -19.94
C GLY A 94 -22.43 -0.48 -18.71
N ALA A 95 -21.52 0.41 -18.28
CA ALA A 95 -21.82 1.35 -17.22
C ALA A 95 -22.79 2.43 -17.68
N LYS A 96 -23.78 2.69 -16.83
CA LYS A 96 -24.73 3.80 -16.98
C LYS A 96 -24.65 4.66 -15.72
N PRO A 97 -24.58 6.00 -15.83
CA PRO A 97 -24.64 6.89 -14.68
C PRO A 97 -25.84 6.58 -13.78
N GLY A 98 -25.65 6.60 -12.45
CA GLY A 98 -26.68 6.29 -11.45
C GLY A 98 -26.93 4.79 -11.24
N HIS A 99 -26.47 3.91 -12.13
CA HIS A 99 -26.83 2.49 -12.13
C HIS A 99 -25.65 1.57 -11.78
N VAL A 100 -24.42 2.07 -11.81
CA VAL A 100 -23.25 1.26 -11.44
C VAL A 100 -23.31 0.91 -9.96
N VAL A 101 -23.38 -0.37 -9.65
CA VAL A 101 -23.20 -0.89 -8.30
C VAL A 101 -21.96 -1.75 -8.25
N THR A 102 -21.02 -1.39 -7.38
CA THR A 102 -19.78 -2.14 -7.09
C THR A 102 -19.75 -2.55 -5.62
N ARG A 103 -18.79 -3.40 -5.25
CA ARG A 103 -18.58 -3.79 -3.86
C ARG A 103 -17.13 -4.11 -3.55
N PHE A 104 -16.73 -3.78 -2.32
CA PHE A 104 -15.57 -4.37 -1.68
C PHE A 104 -16.04 -5.48 -0.73
N ALA A 105 -15.52 -6.68 -0.92
CA ALA A 105 -16.01 -7.87 -0.22
C ALA A 105 -14.90 -8.57 0.58
N PRO A 106 -14.45 -8.01 1.72
CA PRO A 106 -13.39 -8.60 2.53
C PRO A 106 -13.90 -9.71 3.44
N SER A 107 -13.08 -10.74 3.65
CA SER A 107 -13.23 -11.62 4.82
C SER A 107 -12.55 -11.00 6.04
N PRO A 108 -13.21 -10.90 7.22
CA PRO A 108 -12.67 -10.28 8.43
C PRO A 108 -11.68 -11.19 9.16
N THR A 109 -10.60 -11.56 8.46
CA THR A 109 -9.50 -12.44 8.92
C THR A 109 -8.27 -11.66 9.39
N GLY A 110 -8.27 -10.35 9.15
CA GLY A 110 -7.25 -9.38 9.54
C GLY A 110 -7.64 -7.96 9.10
N PRO A 111 -6.82 -6.96 9.39
CA PRO A 111 -7.01 -5.59 8.91
C PRO A 111 -6.83 -5.50 7.39
N LEU A 112 -7.13 -4.32 6.85
CA LEU A 112 -6.99 -4.06 5.43
C LEU A 112 -5.52 -4.00 5.02
N THR A 113 -5.14 -4.79 4.01
CA THR A 113 -3.79 -4.76 3.44
C THR A 113 -3.69 -3.73 2.32
N LEU A 114 -2.48 -3.24 2.07
CA LEU A 114 -2.21 -2.28 1.00
C LEU A 114 -2.63 -2.84 -0.37
N GLY A 115 -2.34 -4.11 -0.67
CA GLY A 115 -2.75 -4.73 -1.93
C GLY A 115 -4.27 -4.76 -2.13
N GLN A 116 -5.02 -5.11 -1.08
CA GLN A 116 -6.49 -5.07 -1.11
C GLN A 116 -7.00 -3.65 -1.32
N PHE A 117 -6.41 -2.67 -0.63
CA PHE A 117 -6.79 -1.28 -0.74
C PHE A 117 -6.58 -0.74 -2.17
N LEU A 118 -5.36 -0.88 -2.71
CA LEU A 118 -4.99 -0.31 -4.01
C LEU A 118 -5.79 -0.89 -5.18
N ARG A 119 -6.15 -2.18 -5.13
CA ARG A 119 -6.87 -2.84 -6.22
C ARG A 119 -8.35 -2.96 -5.95
N ALA A 120 -8.75 -3.64 -4.89
CA ALA A 120 -10.14 -3.97 -4.67
C ALA A 120 -10.94 -2.74 -4.18
N VAL A 121 -10.40 -1.98 -3.24
CA VAL A 121 -11.10 -0.83 -2.64
C VAL A 121 -11.08 0.36 -3.60
N VAL A 122 -9.89 0.84 -3.96
CA VAL A 122 -9.73 2.06 -4.76
C VAL A 122 -10.44 1.96 -6.11
N LEU A 123 -10.31 0.85 -6.83
CA LEU A 123 -10.99 0.69 -8.13
C LEU A 123 -12.52 0.62 -7.95
N SER A 124 -13.02 -0.19 -7.02
CA SER A 124 -14.46 -0.33 -6.83
C SER A 124 -15.12 0.98 -6.39
N HIS A 125 -14.47 1.70 -5.46
CA HIS A 125 -14.92 2.99 -4.97
C HIS A 125 -14.83 4.07 -6.06
N TYR A 126 -13.70 4.15 -6.77
CA TYR A 126 -13.50 5.11 -7.86
C TYR A 126 -14.58 4.97 -8.93
N TYR A 127 -14.88 3.76 -9.39
CA TYR A 127 -15.87 3.57 -10.44
C TYR A 127 -17.31 3.76 -9.95
N ALA A 128 -17.63 3.40 -8.71
CA ALA A 128 -18.93 3.77 -8.15
C ALA A 128 -19.10 5.29 -8.15
N ARG A 129 -18.11 6.04 -7.66
CA ARG A 129 -18.18 7.51 -7.60
C ARG A 129 -18.12 8.16 -8.99
N ARG A 130 -17.30 7.66 -9.92
CA ARG A 130 -17.21 8.16 -11.32
C ARG A 130 -18.54 8.09 -12.05
N TYR A 131 -19.35 7.06 -11.79
CA TYR A 131 -20.63 6.84 -12.44
C TYR A 131 -21.83 7.19 -11.56
N ASN A 132 -21.66 8.00 -10.49
CA ASN A 132 -22.72 8.35 -9.53
C ASN A 132 -23.52 7.13 -9.03
N GLY A 133 -22.82 6.02 -8.88
CA GLY A 133 -23.34 4.72 -8.50
C GLY A 133 -23.18 4.42 -7.01
N LYS A 134 -23.43 3.15 -6.66
CA LYS A 134 -23.35 2.65 -5.28
C LYS A 134 -22.11 1.79 -5.06
N PHE A 135 -21.47 1.96 -3.91
CA PHE A 135 -20.37 1.14 -3.42
C PHE A 135 -20.77 0.45 -2.12
N ILE A 136 -20.80 -0.89 -2.14
CA ILE A 136 -21.23 -1.71 -1.01
C ILE A 136 -20.01 -2.31 -0.29
N LEU A 137 -19.99 -2.25 1.05
CA LEU A 137 -19.07 -3.02 1.88
C LEU A 137 -19.76 -4.32 2.30
N ARG A 138 -19.28 -5.47 1.79
CA ARG A 138 -19.86 -6.78 2.13
C ARG A 138 -18.85 -7.65 2.88
N PHE A 139 -19.09 -7.92 4.16
CA PHE A 139 -18.23 -8.85 4.90
C PHE A 139 -18.53 -10.29 4.50
N GLU A 140 -17.52 -10.97 3.95
CA GLU A 140 -17.58 -12.39 3.58
C GLU A 140 -17.13 -13.25 4.77
N ASP A 141 -18.05 -13.44 5.72
CA ASP A 141 -17.80 -14.02 7.04
C ASP A 141 -18.38 -15.44 7.22
N THR A 142 -18.47 -16.22 6.15
CA THR A 142 -19.10 -17.55 6.15
C THR A 142 -18.19 -18.71 6.59
N ASP A 143 -16.96 -18.42 7.04
CA ASP A 143 -16.07 -19.39 7.69
C ASP A 143 -15.78 -18.95 9.14
N PRO A 144 -16.61 -19.36 10.12
CA PRO A 144 -16.53 -18.86 11.49
C PRO A 144 -15.18 -19.13 12.18
N ARG A 145 -14.40 -20.10 11.67
CA ARG A 145 -13.08 -20.48 12.22
C ARG A 145 -11.96 -19.48 11.91
N LYS A 146 -12.15 -18.63 10.90
CA LYS A 146 -11.08 -17.78 10.35
C LYS A 146 -11.21 -16.30 10.71
N ILE A 147 -12.34 -15.91 11.27
CA ILE A 147 -12.75 -14.52 11.42
C ILE A 147 -12.72 -14.08 12.87
N GLU A 148 -12.54 -12.78 13.11
CA GLU A 148 -12.50 -12.21 14.46
C GLU A 148 -13.30 -10.90 14.51
N LYS A 149 -14.08 -10.70 15.58
CA LYS A 149 -14.98 -9.54 15.74
C LYS A 149 -14.27 -8.18 15.56
N ARG A 150 -13.05 -8.05 16.06
CA ARG A 150 -12.25 -6.82 15.95
C ARG A 150 -11.96 -6.41 14.51
N PHE A 151 -11.85 -7.36 13.57
CA PHE A 151 -11.47 -7.04 12.20
C PHE A 151 -12.61 -6.40 11.39
N TYR A 152 -13.87 -6.58 11.80
CA TYR A 152 -15.00 -5.86 11.20
C TYR A 152 -14.85 -4.36 11.43
N GLU A 153 -14.62 -3.97 12.69
CA GLU A 153 -14.44 -2.56 13.06
C GLU A 153 -13.14 -2.02 12.49
N TRP A 154 -12.05 -2.80 12.54
CA TRP A 154 -10.79 -2.34 11.98
C TRP A 154 -10.84 -2.06 10.48
N ILE A 155 -11.52 -2.92 9.70
CA ILE A 155 -11.70 -2.68 8.26
C ILE A 155 -12.52 -1.40 8.03
N LYS A 156 -13.59 -1.17 8.79
CA LYS A 156 -14.39 0.06 8.68
C LYS A 156 -13.57 1.30 9.03
N GLU A 157 -12.82 1.25 10.12
CA GLU A 157 -11.90 2.30 10.55
C GLU A 157 -10.83 2.59 9.50
N ASP A 158 -10.22 1.55 8.91
CA ASP A 158 -9.18 1.70 7.88
C ASP A 158 -9.76 2.37 6.63
N LEU A 159 -10.94 1.95 6.18
CA LEU A 159 -11.64 2.58 5.06
C LEU A 159 -11.99 4.03 5.36
N LYS A 160 -12.57 4.31 6.54
CA LYS A 160 -12.94 5.67 6.97
C LYS A 160 -11.73 6.58 7.12
N ALA A 161 -10.65 6.11 7.71
CA ALA A 161 -9.39 6.85 7.84
C ALA A 161 -8.80 7.16 6.46
N CYS A 162 -8.98 6.24 5.51
CA CYS A 162 -8.65 6.51 4.13
C CYS A 162 -9.68 7.41 3.42
N GLY A 163 -10.79 7.83 4.02
CA GLY A 163 -11.85 8.60 3.35
C GLY A 163 -12.56 7.81 2.26
N ILE A 164 -12.72 6.50 2.44
CA ILE A 164 -13.56 5.63 1.62
C ILE A 164 -14.89 5.48 2.34
N ASP A 165 -15.92 6.11 1.78
CA ASP A 165 -17.31 5.94 2.17
C ASP A 165 -17.95 4.78 1.41
N TYR A 166 -19.05 4.24 1.94
CA TYR A 166 -19.85 3.18 1.33
C TYR A 166 -21.33 3.43 1.58
N ASP A 167 -22.17 3.00 0.64
CA ASP A 167 -23.60 3.29 0.64
C ASP A 167 -24.42 2.24 1.39
N ALA A 168 -23.84 1.05 1.63
CA ALA A 168 -24.43 0.00 2.45
C ALA A 168 -23.36 -0.92 3.05
N VAL A 169 -23.68 -1.52 4.20
CA VAL A 169 -22.92 -2.60 4.82
C VAL A 169 -23.77 -3.87 4.79
N VAL A 170 -23.18 -4.99 4.38
CA VAL A 170 -23.85 -6.29 4.34
C VAL A 170 -22.98 -7.33 5.04
N LEU A 171 -23.58 -8.10 5.95
CA LEU A 171 -22.96 -9.26 6.58
C LEU A 171 -23.52 -10.53 5.94
N GLN A 172 -22.67 -11.40 5.39
CA GLN A 172 -23.16 -12.67 4.84
C GLN A 172 -23.72 -13.58 5.94
N SER A 173 -23.15 -13.52 7.14
CA SER A 173 -23.64 -14.26 8.31
C SER A 173 -25.05 -13.86 8.78
N GLU A 174 -25.58 -12.72 8.34
CA GLU A 174 -26.99 -12.34 8.60
C GLU A 174 -27.97 -12.85 7.53
N ARG A 175 -27.44 -13.44 6.45
CA ARG A 175 -28.20 -13.80 5.25
C ARG A 175 -28.36 -15.30 5.04
N LEU A 176 -28.04 -16.11 6.07
CA LEU A 176 -28.09 -17.57 6.00
C LEU A 176 -29.43 -18.11 5.51
N GLU A 177 -30.54 -17.57 5.99
CA GLU A 177 -31.89 -17.99 5.57
C GLU A 177 -32.14 -17.79 4.07
N LEU A 178 -31.58 -16.72 3.48
CA LEU A 178 -31.64 -16.52 2.03
C LEU A 178 -30.85 -17.63 1.33
N TYR A 179 -29.65 -17.97 1.80
CA TYR A 179 -28.86 -19.03 1.18
C TYR A 179 -29.52 -20.40 1.33
N TYR A 180 -30.12 -20.72 2.49
CA TYR A 180 -30.87 -21.96 2.69
C TYR A 180 -32.07 -22.07 1.74
N THR A 181 -32.82 -20.98 1.57
CA THR A 181 -33.94 -20.92 0.63
C THR A 181 -33.47 -21.24 -0.79
N HIS A 182 -32.37 -20.64 -1.23
CA HIS A 182 -31.82 -20.89 -2.58
C HIS A 182 -31.23 -22.29 -2.71
N ALA A 183 -30.58 -22.83 -1.67
CA ALA A 183 -30.04 -24.19 -1.68
C ALA A 183 -31.17 -25.22 -1.82
N LYS A 184 -32.23 -25.05 -1.03
CA LYS A 184 -33.43 -25.91 -1.08
C LYS A 184 -34.14 -25.82 -2.43
N LYS A 185 -34.22 -24.64 -3.05
CA LYS A 185 -34.73 -24.48 -4.42
C LYS A 185 -33.92 -25.28 -5.45
N LEU A 186 -32.59 -25.26 -5.37
CA LEU A 186 -31.74 -26.04 -6.27
C LEU A 186 -31.89 -27.55 -6.05
N ILE A 187 -32.06 -27.99 -4.81
CA ILE A 187 -32.32 -29.41 -4.50
C ILE A 187 -33.68 -29.83 -5.08
N ASN A 188 -34.73 -29.06 -4.82
CA ASN A 188 -36.09 -29.32 -5.35
C ASN A 188 -36.13 -29.37 -6.88
N SER A 189 -35.32 -28.57 -7.56
CA SER A 189 -35.26 -28.56 -9.02
C SER A 189 -34.29 -29.60 -9.60
N GLY A 190 -33.73 -30.49 -8.78
CA GLY A 190 -32.73 -31.48 -9.19
C GLY A 190 -31.36 -30.90 -9.61
N ASN A 191 -31.11 -29.61 -9.37
CA ASN A 191 -29.87 -28.90 -9.74
C ASN A 191 -28.79 -28.95 -8.64
N ALA A 192 -29.11 -29.48 -7.46
CA ALA A 192 -28.17 -29.73 -6.38
C ALA A 192 -28.54 -31.00 -5.61
N TYR A 193 -27.58 -31.56 -4.88
CA TYR A 193 -27.77 -32.78 -4.09
C TYR A 193 -26.89 -32.82 -2.83
N VAL A 194 -27.32 -33.59 -1.84
CA VAL A 194 -26.55 -33.80 -0.60
C VAL A 194 -25.63 -35.02 -0.74
N CYS A 195 -24.33 -34.78 -0.68
CA CYS A 195 -23.27 -35.78 -0.78
C CYS A 195 -22.69 -36.09 0.60
N THR A 196 -22.71 -37.37 0.97
CA THR A 196 -22.11 -37.90 2.21
C THR A 196 -20.83 -38.70 1.96
N CYS A 197 -20.34 -38.73 0.71
CA CYS A 197 -19.06 -39.33 0.41
C CYS A 197 -17.93 -38.61 1.13
N SER A 198 -16.94 -39.35 1.62
CA SER A 198 -15.71 -38.74 2.14
C SER A 198 -15.02 -37.91 1.05
N LYS A 199 -14.27 -36.88 1.49
CA LYS A 199 -13.54 -35.98 0.58
C LYS A 199 -12.68 -36.77 -0.41
N ASP A 200 -11.93 -37.76 0.07
CA ASP A 200 -11.04 -38.57 -0.76
C ASP A 200 -11.81 -39.44 -1.76
N SER A 201 -12.94 -40.02 -1.35
CA SER A 201 -13.80 -40.79 -2.26
C SER A 201 -14.36 -39.90 -3.37
N PHE A 202 -14.81 -38.70 -3.03
CA PHE A 202 -15.32 -37.77 -4.04
C PHE A 202 -14.23 -37.30 -5.00
N ILE A 203 -13.02 -37.04 -4.51
CA ILE A 203 -11.87 -36.74 -5.38
C ILE A 203 -11.59 -37.89 -6.34
N ARG A 204 -11.68 -39.15 -5.89
CA ARG A 204 -11.53 -40.32 -6.78
C ARG A 204 -12.58 -40.36 -7.89
N PHE A 205 -13.87 -40.19 -7.56
CA PHE A 205 -14.95 -40.12 -8.57
C PHE A 205 -14.70 -38.98 -9.57
N LYS A 206 -14.33 -37.79 -9.07
CA LYS A 206 -14.00 -36.63 -9.89
C LYS A 206 -12.81 -36.84 -10.83
N SER A 207 -11.79 -37.58 -10.38
CA SER A 207 -10.63 -37.92 -11.20
C SER A 207 -10.95 -38.97 -12.27
N LYS A 208 -11.85 -39.92 -11.95
CA LYS A 208 -12.33 -40.96 -12.88
C LYS A 208 -13.45 -40.50 -13.82
N LEU A 209 -13.94 -39.26 -13.66
CA LEU A 209 -15.11 -38.74 -14.39
C LEU A 209 -16.40 -39.55 -14.15
N GLU A 210 -16.49 -40.15 -12.97
CA GLU A 210 -17.61 -40.98 -12.51
C GLU A 210 -18.53 -40.19 -11.59
N GLU A 211 -19.80 -40.56 -11.57
CA GLU A 211 -20.78 -39.99 -10.63
C GLU A 211 -20.68 -40.69 -9.28
N CYS A 212 -20.73 -39.93 -8.18
CA CYS A 212 -20.80 -40.55 -6.87
C CYS A 212 -22.20 -41.15 -6.62
N PRO A 213 -22.33 -42.25 -5.84
CA PRO A 213 -23.63 -42.90 -5.62
C PRO A 213 -24.71 -41.98 -5.04
N CYS A 214 -24.30 -40.97 -4.25
CA CYS A 214 -25.24 -39.99 -3.70
C CYS A 214 -25.97 -39.18 -4.79
N ARG A 215 -25.40 -39.01 -5.99
CA ARG A 215 -25.95 -38.14 -7.04
C ARG A 215 -27.24 -38.70 -7.68
N ALA A 216 -27.43 -40.02 -7.60
CA ALA A 216 -28.53 -40.77 -8.22
C ALA A 216 -29.76 -40.92 -7.31
N LEU A 217 -29.69 -40.43 -6.07
CA LEU A 217 -30.81 -40.49 -5.13
C LEU A 217 -31.97 -39.61 -5.58
N SER A 218 -33.15 -39.91 -5.05
CA SER A 218 -34.36 -39.14 -5.28
C SER A 218 -34.28 -37.74 -4.68
N ILE A 219 -35.16 -36.83 -5.13
CA ILE A 219 -35.23 -35.47 -4.60
C ILE A 219 -35.67 -35.51 -3.14
N GLU A 220 -36.61 -36.38 -2.80
CA GLU A 220 -37.15 -36.61 -1.47
C GLU A 220 -36.05 -37.03 -0.49
N GLU A 221 -35.21 -38.00 -0.87
CA GLU A 221 -34.04 -38.41 -0.08
C GLU A 221 -33.04 -37.27 0.10
N HIS A 222 -32.84 -36.41 -0.92
CA HIS A 222 -31.97 -35.25 -0.80
C HIS A 222 -32.51 -34.19 0.14
N LEU A 223 -33.83 -33.98 0.16
CA LEU A 223 -34.49 -33.09 1.12
C LEU A 223 -34.38 -33.63 2.54
N GLU A 224 -34.57 -34.94 2.74
CA GLU A 224 -34.34 -35.55 4.05
C GLU A 224 -32.89 -35.35 4.51
N ARG A 225 -31.91 -35.66 3.65
CA ARG A 225 -30.49 -35.43 3.96
C ARG A 225 -30.17 -33.97 4.23
N TRP A 226 -30.83 -33.04 3.54
CA TRP A 226 -30.67 -31.61 3.78
C TRP A 226 -31.10 -31.23 5.19
N GLU A 227 -32.28 -31.67 5.64
CA GLU A 227 -32.75 -31.41 7.02
C GLU A 227 -31.81 -32.05 8.07
N ARG A 228 -31.26 -33.23 7.77
CA ARG A 228 -30.28 -33.91 8.64
C ARG A 228 -28.95 -33.16 8.79
N MET A 229 -28.56 -32.32 7.82
CA MET A 229 -27.35 -31.47 7.95
C MET A 229 -27.44 -30.48 9.11
N PHE A 230 -28.64 -30.10 9.55
CA PHE A 230 -28.85 -29.17 10.65
C PHE A 230 -28.80 -29.81 12.03
N LYS A 231 -28.89 -31.14 12.13
CA LYS A 231 -29.10 -31.83 13.42
C LYS A 231 -28.17 -33.03 13.62
N GLU A 232 -28.03 -33.89 12.62
CA GLU A 232 -27.46 -35.23 12.80
C GLU A 232 -26.03 -35.36 12.27
N TYR A 233 -25.74 -34.81 11.09
CA TYR A 233 -24.44 -34.98 10.47
C TYR A 233 -23.34 -34.25 11.25
N LYS A 234 -22.14 -34.85 11.29
CA LYS A 234 -20.94 -34.26 11.89
C LYS A 234 -20.28 -33.27 10.92
N GLU A 235 -19.50 -32.31 11.44
CA GLU A 235 -18.63 -31.46 10.62
C GLU A 235 -17.86 -32.29 9.57
N GLY A 236 -17.90 -31.83 8.31
CA GLY A 236 -17.22 -32.49 7.19
C GLY A 236 -17.85 -33.77 6.64
N SER A 237 -18.90 -34.32 7.28
CA SER A 237 -19.52 -35.59 6.87
C SER A 237 -20.59 -35.45 5.77
N ALA A 238 -21.09 -34.25 5.52
CA ALA A 238 -22.05 -33.96 4.45
C ALA A 238 -21.81 -32.57 3.83
N VAL A 239 -22.04 -32.48 2.52
CA VAL A 239 -21.99 -31.23 1.75
C VAL A 239 -23.11 -31.19 0.72
N VAL A 240 -23.66 -30.01 0.44
CA VAL A 240 -24.51 -29.82 -0.74
C VAL A 240 -23.61 -29.52 -1.93
N ARG A 241 -23.84 -30.19 -3.06
CA ARG A 241 -23.12 -29.98 -4.32
C ARG A 241 -24.07 -29.53 -5.41
N LEU A 242 -23.59 -28.67 -6.31
CA LEU A 242 -24.30 -28.45 -7.57
C LEU A 242 -24.25 -29.73 -8.39
N LYS A 243 -25.36 -30.06 -9.06
CA LYS A 243 -25.46 -31.17 -10.00
C LYS A 243 -25.11 -30.63 -11.39
N LEU A 244 -23.82 -30.66 -11.71
CA LEU A 244 -23.27 -30.29 -13.01
C LEU A 244 -22.83 -31.57 -13.74
N SER A 245 -21.85 -31.45 -14.65
CA SER A 245 -21.30 -32.58 -15.38
C SER A 245 -20.00 -33.05 -14.73
N MET A 246 -19.96 -34.30 -14.27
CA MET A 246 -18.73 -34.95 -13.81
C MET A 246 -17.71 -35.18 -14.93
N ARG A 247 -18.15 -35.11 -16.19
CA ARG A 247 -17.32 -35.22 -17.40
C ARG A 247 -16.90 -33.86 -17.97
N ASP A 248 -17.17 -32.75 -17.27
CA ASP A 248 -16.77 -31.41 -17.74
C ASP A 248 -15.23 -31.32 -17.89
N LYS A 249 -14.78 -30.73 -18.99
CA LYS A 249 -13.35 -30.51 -19.25
C LYS A 249 -12.73 -29.61 -18.18
N ASN A 250 -13.49 -28.66 -17.64
CA ASN A 250 -13.09 -27.82 -16.54
C ASN A 250 -13.35 -28.52 -15.19
N PRO A 251 -12.31 -28.95 -14.44
CA PRO A 251 -12.50 -29.69 -13.20
C PRO A 251 -13.25 -28.92 -12.12
N VAL A 252 -13.27 -27.58 -12.15
CA VAL A 252 -14.00 -26.79 -11.14
C VAL A 252 -15.52 -26.89 -11.30
N LEU A 253 -15.99 -27.28 -12.48
CA LEU A 253 -17.41 -27.48 -12.79
C LEU A 253 -17.90 -28.91 -12.51
N ARG A 254 -17.01 -29.81 -12.06
CA ARG A 254 -17.39 -31.18 -11.65
C ARG A 254 -17.95 -31.16 -10.24
N ASP A 255 -19.26 -31.01 -10.16
CA ASP A 255 -20.10 -31.00 -8.94
C ASP A 255 -19.47 -30.26 -7.74
N PRO A 256 -19.20 -28.95 -7.89
CA PRO A 256 -18.59 -28.15 -6.83
C PRO A 256 -19.53 -28.06 -5.62
N PRO A 257 -18.97 -28.08 -4.39
CA PRO A 257 -19.77 -27.92 -3.18
C PRO A 257 -20.24 -26.47 -3.00
N ILE A 258 -21.44 -26.29 -2.46
CA ILE A 258 -22.09 -24.99 -2.22
C ILE A 258 -22.49 -24.75 -0.76
N MET A 259 -22.69 -25.80 0.03
CA MET A 259 -22.92 -25.73 1.48
C MET A 259 -22.08 -26.79 2.20
N ARG A 260 -21.65 -26.50 3.44
CA ARG A 260 -20.89 -27.41 4.29
C ARG A 260 -21.30 -27.28 5.76
N ILE A 261 -21.00 -28.30 6.56
CA ILE A 261 -21.17 -28.23 8.02
C ILE A 261 -19.88 -27.71 8.65
N ILE A 262 -20.00 -26.74 9.56
CA ILE A 262 -18.94 -26.29 10.48
C ILE A 262 -19.55 -26.15 11.86
N ASP A 263 -19.05 -26.91 12.82
CA ASP A 263 -19.49 -26.91 14.22
C ASP A 263 -18.56 -26.00 15.04
N HIS A 264 -18.57 -24.70 14.72
CA HIS A 264 -17.75 -23.68 15.38
C HIS A 264 -18.59 -22.41 15.63
N PRO A 265 -18.53 -21.80 16.83
CA PRO A 265 -19.24 -20.56 17.11
C PRO A 265 -18.80 -19.43 16.16
N HIS A 266 -19.76 -18.71 15.59
CA HIS A 266 -19.48 -17.52 14.78
C HIS A 266 -19.33 -16.29 15.69
N PRO A 267 -18.32 -15.42 15.50
CA PRO A 267 -18.10 -14.25 16.37
C PRO A 267 -19.29 -13.30 16.54
N LEU A 268 -20.19 -13.24 15.57
CA LEU A 268 -21.42 -12.43 15.61
C LEU A 268 -22.71 -13.22 15.77
N GLN A 269 -22.75 -14.49 15.36
CA GLN A 269 -24.00 -15.29 15.32
C GLN A 269 -24.03 -16.38 16.40
N GLY A 270 -22.96 -16.52 17.19
CA GLY A 270 -22.81 -17.59 18.17
C GLY A 270 -22.94 -18.97 17.53
N CYS A 271 -23.69 -19.86 18.18
CA CYS A 271 -23.97 -21.22 17.70
C CYS A 271 -25.29 -21.32 16.92
N LYS A 272 -25.87 -20.20 16.46
CA LYS A 272 -27.16 -20.18 15.76
C LYS A 272 -27.17 -21.03 14.48
N TYR A 273 -26.04 -21.08 13.77
CA TYR A 273 -25.91 -21.78 12.50
C TYR A 273 -24.73 -22.74 12.52
N ARG A 274 -24.91 -23.90 11.87
CA ARG A 274 -23.86 -24.89 11.62
C ARG A 274 -23.68 -25.27 10.16
N VAL A 275 -24.67 -24.97 9.30
CA VAL A 275 -24.60 -25.22 7.86
C VAL A 275 -24.24 -23.91 7.17
N TRP A 276 -23.05 -23.82 6.58
CA TRP A 276 -22.50 -22.58 6.05
C TRP A 276 -22.35 -22.64 4.52
N PRO A 277 -22.71 -21.57 3.79
CA PRO A 277 -22.48 -21.49 2.36
C PRO A 277 -21.00 -21.35 2.02
N LEU A 278 -20.64 -21.87 0.86
CA LEU A 278 -19.32 -21.70 0.27
C LEU A 278 -19.27 -20.47 -0.65
N TYR A 279 -18.08 -19.91 -0.81
CA TYR A 279 -17.80 -18.66 -1.53
C TYR A 279 -18.58 -18.48 -2.83
N ASN A 280 -18.54 -19.46 -3.74
CA ASN A 280 -19.19 -19.33 -5.04
C ASN A 280 -20.71 -19.20 -4.93
N PHE A 281 -21.32 -19.83 -3.94
CA PHE A 281 -22.76 -19.84 -3.75
C PHE A 281 -23.26 -18.54 -3.13
N CYS A 282 -22.70 -18.13 -1.98
CA CYS A 282 -23.11 -16.89 -1.34
C CYS A 282 -22.81 -15.67 -2.22
N CYS A 283 -21.65 -15.63 -2.90
CA CYS A 283 -21.31 -14.50 -3.77
C CYS A 283 -22.23 -14.39 -4.99
N ALA A 284 -22.62 -15.50 -5.63
CA ALA A 284 -23.55 -15.46 -6.76
C ALA A 284 -24.93 -14.91 -6.32
N ILE A 285 -25.45 -15.40 -5.19
CA ILE A 285 -26.74 -14.94 -4.65
C ILE A 285 -26.67 -13.48 -4.25
N ASP A 286 -25.64 -13.08 -3.50
CA ASP A 286 -25.53 -11.70 -3.01
C ASP A 286 -25.23 -10.71 -4.12
N ASP A 287 -24.39 -11.05 -5.09
CA ASP A 287 -24.12 -10.17 -6.22
C ASP A 287 -25.42 -9.89 -7.00
N HIS A 288 -26.29 -10.89 -7.18
CA HIS A 288 -27.61 -10.70 -7.79
C HIS A 288 -28.55 -9.88 -6.90
N LEU A 289 -28.78 -10.29 -5.65
CA LEU A 289 -29.78 -9.68 -4.77
C LEU A 289 -29.41 -8.24 -4.35
N LEU A 290 -28.13 -7.90 -4.32
CA LEU A 290 -27.66 -6.54 -4.04
C LEU A 290 -27.58 -5.67 -5.31
N GLY A 291 -27.94 -6.22 -6.47
CA GLY A 291 -27.90 -5.52 -7.75
C GLY A 291 -26.48 -5.13 -8.19
N ILE A 292 -25.46 -5.91 -7.79
CA ILE A 292 -24.07 -5.67 -8.21
C ILE A 292 -24.02 -5.74 -9.74
N THR A 293 -23.44 -4.71 -10.34
CA THR A 293 -23.29 -4.61 -11.80
C THR A 293 -21.87 -4.94 -12.25
N HIS A 294 -20.87 -4.54 -11.46
CA HIS A 294 -19.47 -4.68 -11.78
C HIS A 294 -18.70 -5.22 -10.57
N VAL A 295 -17.94 -6.28 -10.82
CA VAL A 295 -17.15 -6.99 -9.81
C VAL A 295 -15.67 -6.82 -10.13
N PHE A 296 -14.97 -6.03 -9.33
CA PHE A 296 -13.51 -5.94 -9.36
C PHE A 296 -12.92 -7.05 -8.49
N ARG A 297 -12.05 -7.87 -9.07
CA ARG A 297 -11.32 -8.92 -8.34
C ARG A 297 -10.03 -9.31 -9.04
N GLY A 298 -9.14 -9.98 -8.32
CA GLY A 298 -7.91 -10.53 -8.88
C GLY A 298 -8.19 -11.60 -9.96
N LYS A 299 -7.28 -11.74 -10.92
CA LYS A 299 -7.38 -12.72 -12.02
C LYS A 299 -7.37 -14.17 -11.53
N GLU A 300 -6.80 -14.45 -10.37
CA GLU A 300 -6.79 -15.77 -9.73
C GLU A 300 -8.20 -16.30 -9.46
N HIS A 301 -9.20 -15.42 -9.35
CA HIS A 301 -10.60 -15.79 -9.16
C HIS A 301 -11.35 -16.06 -10.47
N GLU A 302 -10.69 -16.11 -11.63
CA GLU A 302 -11.35 -16.36 -12.91
C GLU A 302 -12.07 -17.72 -12.96
N HIS A 303 -11.52 -18.75 -12.32
CA HIS A 303 -12.16 -20.06 -12.20
C HIS A 303 -13.49 -20.02 -11.42
N ASN A 304 -13.62 -19.11 -10.45
CA ASN A 304 -14.87 -18.91 -9.69
C ASN A 304 -15.98 -18.34 -10.57
N THR A 305 -15.64 -17.52 -11.57
CA THR A 305 -16.59 -17.03 -12.59
C THR A 305 -17.37 -18.16 -13.22
N ALA A 306 -16.71 -19.30 -13.51
CA ALA A 306 -17.34 -20.42 -14.19
C ALA A 306 -18.48 -21.02 -13.34
N ILE A 307 -18.23 -21.23 -12.03
CA ILE A 307 -19.23 -21.78 -11.11
C ILE A 307 -20.35 -20.77 -10.88
N GLN A 308 -20.00 -19.51 -10.59
CA GLN A 308 -20.98 -18.43 -10.35
C GLN A 308 -21.90 -18.25 -11.57
N ARG A 309 -21.36 -18.31 -12.79
CA ARG A 309 -22.17 -18.25 -14.01
C ARG A 309 -23.21 -19.36 -14.08
N LYS A 310 -22.84 -20.60 -13.73
CA LYS A 310 -23.79 -21.73 -13.70
C LYS A 310 -24.92 -21.50 -12.68
N ILE A 311 -24.59 -20.96 -11.51
CA ILE A 311 -25.57 -20.61 -10.48
C ILE A 311 -26.53 -19.53 -10.99
N HIS A 312 -26.02 -18.45 -11.57
CA HIS A 312 -26.88 -17.40 -12.16
C HIS A 312 -27.79 -17.97 -13.25
N SER A 313 -27.27 -18.81 -14.15
CA SER A 313 -28.08 -19.44 -15.20
C SER A 313 -29.18 -20.34 -14.64
N MET A 314 -28.91 -21.12 -13.59
CA MET A 314 -29.91 -21.98 -12.93
C MET A 314 -31.08 -21.20 -12.34
N PHE A 315 -30.86 -19.94 -11.94
CA PHE A 315 -31.90 -19.05 -11.43
C PHE A 315 -32.45 -18.07 -12.48
N GLY A 316 -31.98 -18.13 -13.73
CA GLY A 316 -32.38 -17.17 -14.78
C GLY A 316 -31.88 -15.75 -14.55
N TRP A 317 -30.80 -15.58 -13.78
CA TRP A 317 -30.23 -14.28 -13.44
C TRP A 317 -29.15 -13.83 -14.42
N HIS A 318 -29.07 -12.52 -14.63
CA HIS A 318 -27.91 -11.92 -15.30
C HIS A 318 -26.72 -11.87 -14.34
N MET A 319 -25.54 -12.22 -14.86
CA MET A 319 -24.28 -12.16 -14.10
C MET A 319 -23.71 -10.74 -14.15
N PRO A 320 -23.17 -10.19 -13.05
CA PRO A 320 -22.42 -8.94 -13.10
C PRO A 320 -21.22 -9.06 -14.05
N ILE A 321 -20.80 -7.91 -14.58
CA ILE A 321 -19.59 -7.80 -15.39
C ILE A 321 -18.38 -7.99 -14.47
N ILE A 322 -17.60 -9.03 -14.74
CA ILE A 322 -16.39 -9.34 -13.98
C ILE A 322 -15.20 -8.60 -14.59
N ILE A 323 -14.58 -7.74 -13.79
CA ILE A 323 -13.38 -7.00 -14.16
C ILE A 323 -12.22 -7.59 -13.37
N ASN A 324 -11.40 -8.36 -14.06
CA ASN A 324 -10.20 -8.95 -13.46
C ASN A 324 -9.03 -7.97 -13.52
N PHE A 325 -8.29 -7.92 -12.43
CA PHE A 325 -7.05 -7.16 -12.32
C PHE A 325 -5.88 -8.07 -11.94
N GLY A 326 -4.67 -7.72 -12.36
CA GLY A 326 -3.45 -8.41 -11.96
C GLY A 326 -3.07 -8.11 -10.52
N MET A 327 -2.32 -9.03 -9.92
CA MET A 327 -1.87 -8.95 -8.53
C MET A 327 -0.80 -7.88 -8.37
N ILE A 328 -0.80 -7.24 -7.19
CA ILE A 328 0.32 -6.40 -6.77
C ILE A 328 1.35 -7.28 -6.07
N LYS A 329 2.54 -7.40 -6.65
CA LYS A 329 3.69 -8.05 -6.03
C LYS A 329 4.50 -7.00 -5.28
N MET A 330 4.84 -7.27 -4.03
CA MET A 330 5.72 -6.43 -3.20
C MET A 330 6.93 -7.29 -2.83
N PRO A 331 7.97 -7.34 -3.68
CA PRO A 331 9.16 -8.13 -3.39
C PRO A 331 9.71 -7.84 -1.99
N GLY A 332 10.08 -8.89 -1.26
CA GLY A 332 10.58 -8.78 0.11
C GLY A 332 9.54 -8.43 1.18
N LYS A 333 8.26 -8.29 0.83
CA LYS A 333 7.17 -8.05 1.80
C LYS A 333 6.15 -9.18 1.75
N MET A 334 5.77 -9.69 2.92
CA MET A 334 4.64 -10.62 3.02
C MET A 334 3.33 -9.82 3.03
N ILE A 335 2.44 -10.14 2.09
CA ILE A 335 1.22 -9.35 1.81
C ILE A 335 -0.04 -10.04 2.35
N HIS A 336 -0.01 -11.37 2.51
CA HIS A 336 -1.20 -12.11 2.89
C HIS A 336 -1.41 -12.13 4.40
N THR A 337 -2.66 -11.87 4.80
CA THR A 337 -3.12 -11.84 6.19
C THR A 337 -2.74 -13.10 6.97
N ARG A 338 -2.81 -14.28 6.34
CA ARG A 338 -2.45 -15.56 6.99
C ARG A 338 -0.97 -15.60 7.38
N ASP A 339 -0.09 -15.05 6.55
CA ASP A 339 1.36 -15.10 6.75
C ASP A 339 1.75 -14.09 7.85
N ILE A 340 1.11 -12.91 7.86
CA ILE A 340 1.26 -11.91 8.91
C ILE A 340 0.80 -12.46 10.28
N LYS A 341 -0.33 -13.18 10.32
CA LYS A 341 -0.83 -13.80 11.55
C LYS A 341 0.18 -14.81 12.13
N VAL A 342 0.89 -15.54 11.27
CA VAL A 342 1.98 -16.44 11.69
C VAL A 342 3.16 -15.64 12.25
N MET A 343 3.59 -14.55 11.60
CA MET A 343 4.67 -13.69 12.09
C MET A 343 4.38 -13.10 13.48
N ILE A 344 3.14 -12.64 13.71
CA ILE A 344 2.71 -12.11 15.00
C ILE A 344 2.80 -13.22 16.06
N LYS A 345 2.31 -14.43 15.75
CA LYS A 345 2.36 -15.57 16.66
C LYS A 345 3.81 -15.99 17.00
N GLU A 346 4.71 -15.90 16.03
CA GLU A 346 6.13 -16.20 16.20
C GLU A 346 6.93 -15.04 16.84
N GLY A 347 6.29 -13.91 17.15
CA GLY A 347 6.95 -12.73 17.72
C GLY A 347 7.89 -11.99 16.78
N LYS A 348 7.81 -12.26 15.46
CA LYS A 348 8.64 -11.60 14.43
C LYS A 348 8.24 -10.15 14.17
N VAL A 349 7.00 -9.78 14.51
CA VAL A 349 6.45 -8.42 14.42
C VAL A 349 5.62 -8.12 15.67
N GLU A 350 5.57 -6.86 16.10
CA GLU A 350 4.90 -6.44 17.34
C GLU A 350 3.37 -6.58 17.25
N GLY A 351 2.80 -6.46 16.05
CA GLY A 351 1.36 -6.48 15.82
C GLY A 351 0.99 -6.19 14.37
N TRP A 352 -0.30 -5.95 14.12
CA TRP A 352 -0.83 -5.69 12.79
C TRP A 352 -0.48 -4.31 12.22
N ASP A 353 -0.11 -3.38 13.08
CA ASP A 353 0.31 -2.01 12.79
C ASP A 353 1.83 -1.82 12.92
N ASP A 354 2.56 -2.93 12.99
CA ASP A 354 4.03 -2.95 12.94
C ASP A 354 4.54 -2.26 11.66
N PRO A 355 5.54 -1.37 11.75
CA PRO A 355 5.96 -0.54 10.62
C PRO A 355 6.54 -1.33 9.44
N SER A 356 6.95 -2.58 9.66
CA SER A 356 7.46 -3.47 8.62
C SER A 356 6.37 -4.02 7.69
N LEU A 357 5.11 -4.02 8.14
CA LEU A 357 3.97 -4.64 7.46
C LEU A 357 3.31 -3.71 6.44
N PRO A 358 2.80 -4.25 5.31
CA PRO A 358 2.05 -3.49 4.32
C PRO A 358 0.55 -3.42 4.68
N THR A 359 0.19 -3.20 5.94
CA THR A 359 -1.21 -2.96 6.34
C THR A 359 -1.53 -1.47 6.24
N ILE A 360 -2.80 -1.13 5.99
CA ILE A 360 -3.25 0.27 6.00
C ILE A 360 -2.99 0.90 7.36
N ARG A 361 -3.21 0.15 8.45
CA ARG A 361 -2.89 0.60 9.81
C ARG A 361 -1.42 0.97 10.00
N ALA A 362 -0.49 0.10 9.58
CA ALA A 362 0.94 0.38 9.70
C ALA A 362 1.35 1.63 8.90
N LEU A 363 0.80 1.80 7.69
CA LEU A 363 1.08 2.97 6.85
C LEU A 363 0.54 4.25 7.46
N LEU A 364 -0.71 4.25 7.92
CA LEU A 364 -1.30 5.41 8.61
C LEU A 364 -0.53 5.74 9.89
N ARG A 365 -0.15 4.73 10.68
CA ARG A 365 0.66 4.89 11.91
C ARG A 365 2.04 5.49 11.60
N ARG A 366 2.63 5.18 10.45
CA ARG A 366 3.89 5.77 9.96
C ARG A 366 3.76 7.20 9.45
N GLY A 367 2.54 7.70 9.20
CA GLY A 367 2.31 9.04 8.66
C GLY A 367 2.14 9.09 7.13
N PHE A 368 1.75 7.98 6.51
CA PHE A 368 1.25 8.02 5.13
C PHE A 368 -0.13 8.66 5.09
N MET A 369 -0.28 9.68 4.25
CA MET A 369 -1.52 10.37 4.02
C MET A 369 -2.49 9.46 3.25
N PRO A 370 -3.76 9.34 3.69
CA PRO A 370 -4.84 8.68 2.96
C PRO A 370 -4.87 8.96 1.46
N GLN A 371 -4.71 10.24 1.10
CA GLN A 371 -4.74 10.70 -0.28
C GLN A 371 -3.56 10.12 -1.10
N ALA A 372 -2.36 10.05 -0.53
CA ALA A 372 -1.21 9.46 -1.21
C ALA A 372 -1.43 7.97 -1.52
N ILE A 373 -2.03 7.23 -0.58
CA ILE A 373 -2.34 5.81 -0.77
C ILE A 373 -3.39 5.64 -1.89
N LYS A 374 -4.42 6.50 -1.94
CA LYS A 374 -5.41 6.48 -3.04
C LYS A 374 -4.80 6.82 -4.40
N GLU A 375 -4.04 7.90 -4.48
CA GLU A 375 -3.37 8.33 -5.70
C GLU A 375 -2.44 7.24 -6.24
N CYS A 376 -1.73 6.57 -5.33
CA CYS A 376 -0.94 5.39 -5.66
C CYS A 376 -1.82 4.28 -6.26
N GLY A 377 -2.97 3.98 -5.66
CA GLY A 377 -3.90 2.96 -6.17
C GLY A 377 -4.44 3.26 -7.57
N LEU A 378 -4.78 4.53 -7.84
CA LEU A 378 -5.20 4.98 -9.16
C LEU A 378 -4.05 4.90 -10.19
N SER A 379 -2.83 5.25 -9.77
CA SER A 379 -1.63 5.19 -10.62
C SER A 379 -1.28 3.77 -11.07
N CYS A 380 -1.72 2.73 -10.33
CA CYS A 380 -1.55 1.34 -10.72
C CYS A 380 -2.35 0.94 -11.97
N GLY A 381 -3.30 1.77 -12.40
CA GLY A 381 -4.12 1.53 -13.59
C GLY A 381 -5.08 0.35 -13.45
N LEU A 382 -5.84 0.04 -14.52
CA LEU A 382 -6.66 -1.17 -14.59
C LEU A 382 -6.09 -2.10 -15.67
N SER A 383 -5.46 -3.20 -15.25
CA SER A 383 -4.87 -4.20 -16.15
C SER A 383 -4.90 -5.59 -15.50
N LYS A 384 -4.98 -6.64 -16.33
CA LYS A 384 -4.84 -8.05 -15.91
C LYS A 384 -3.39 -8.45 -15.63
N THR A 385 -2.41 -7.66 -16.08
CA THR A 385 -0.99 -7.94 -15.85
C THR A 385 -0.63 -7.69 -14.39
N ASP A 386 0.14 -8.61 -13.81
CA ASP A 386 0.66 -8.41 -12.45
C ASP A 386 1.63 -7.24 -12.46
N ILE A 387 1.58 -6.42 -11.41
CA ILE A 387 2.45 -5.26 -11.27
C ILE A 387 3.35 -5.43 -10.07
N GLU A 388 4.60 -4.99 -10.21
CA GLU A 388 5.51 -4.84 -9.10
C GLU A 388 5.28 -3.48 -8.44
N PHE A 389 5.10 -3.48 -7.12
CA PHE A 389 4.79 -2.29 -6.36
C PHE A 389 6.05 -1.43 -6.16
N SER A 390 6.01 -0.20 -6.66
CA SER A 390 7.04 0.80 -6.38
C SER A 390 6.72 1.55 -5.08
N TRP A 391 7.46 1.24 -4.02
CA TRP A 391 7.43 2.02 -2.77
C TRP A 391 7.83 3.47 -3.00
N GLU A 392 8.78 3.73 -3.89
CA GLU A 392 9.22 5.08 -4.25
C GLU A 392 8.09 5.94 -4.84
N ASN A 393 7.17 5.33 -5.61
CA ASN A 393 6.01 6.05 -6.12
C ASN A 393 5.10 6.49 -4.97
N LEU A 394 4.81 5.59 -4.01
CA LEU A 394 4.02 5.94 -2.83
C LEU A 394 4.73 7.00 -1.98
N TYR A 395 6.06 6.92 -1.83
CA TYR A 395 6.86 7.92 -1.13
C TYR A 395 6.80 9.27 -1.82
N GLY A 396 6.85 9.32 -3.16
CA GLY A 396 6.70 10.53 -3.94
C GLY A 396 5.34 11.21 -3.72
N PHE A 397 4.24 10.45 -3.84
CA PHE A 397 2.89 10.97 -3.56
C PHE A 397 2.78 11.49 -2.12
N ASN A 398 3.31 10.74 -1.15
CA ASN A 398 3.21 11.15 0.25
C ASN A 398 4.06 12.38 0.54
N ARG A 399 5.32 12.42 0.08
CA ARG A 399 6.24 13.56 0.24
C ARG A 399 5.62 14.86 -0.24
N ARG A 400 4.97 14.84 -1.41
CA ARG A 400 4.28 15.99 -2.00
C ARG A 400 3.20 16.56 -1.07
N LEU A 401 2.49 15.69 -0.34
CA LEU A 401 1.45 16.11 0.59
C LEU A 401 2.04 16.55 1.94
N VAL A 402 2.96 15.75 2.51
CA VAL A 402 3.45 15.96 3.86
C VAL A 402 4.43 17.12 4.00
N ASP A 403 5.21 17.44 2.96
CA ASP A 403 6.18 18.55 3.01
C ASP A 403 5.51 19.88 3.38
N SER A 404 4.37 20.17 2.75
CA SER A 404 3.60 21.39 3.00
C SER A 404 2.98 21.48 4.39
N ILE A 405 2.84 20.38 5.13
CA ILE A 405 2.19 20.36 6.46
C ILE A 405 3.17 20.06 7.60
N ALA A 406 4.31 19.44 7.31
CA ALA A 406 5.24 18.97 8.32
C ALA A 406 6.15 20.10 8.82
N ASN A 407 6.18 20.29 10.15
CA ASN A 407 7.21 21.09 10.79
C ASN A 407 8.55 20.34 10.78
N ARG A 408 9.64 21.08 10.62
CA ARG A 408 11.01 20.55 10.55
C ARG A 408 11.65 20.59 11.93
N TYR A 409 12.23 19.48 12.35
CA TYR A 409 12.89 19.32 13.64
C TYR A 409 14.29 18.73 13.46
N MET A 410 15.25 19.24 14.24
CA MET A 410 16.58 18.66 14.29
C MET A 410 16.58 17.38 15.11
N VAL A 411 16.97 16.28 14.46
CA VAL A 411 17.18 14.98 15.09
C VAL A 411 18.54 14.45 14.64
N VAL A 412 19.29 13.91 15.60
CA VAL A 412 20.63 13.38 15.43
C VAL A 412 20.63 11.91 15.85
N ILE A 413 20.81 11.02 14.88
CA ILE A 413 20.89 9.57 15.09
C ILE A 413 22.37 9.20 15.32
N LYS A 414 22.63 8.24 16.21
CA LYS A 414 24.01 7.86 16.61
C LYS A 414 24.84 9.11 16.97
N PRO A 415 24.43 9.87 17.99
CA PRO A 415 25.00 11.18 18.29
C PRO A 415 26.47 11.08 18.70
N ILE A 416 27.31 11.94 18.11
CA ILE A 416 28.68 12.19 18.56
C ILE A 416 28.73 13.57 19.21
N LYS A 417 29.22 13.63 20.44
CA LYS A 417 29.50 14.89 21.13
C LYS A 417 30.72 15.57 20.50
N ILE A 418 30.57 16.85 20.17
CA ILE A 418 31.65 17.75 19.77
C ILE A 418 31.68 18.97 20.69
N GLU A 419 32.87 19.54 20.84
CA GLU A 419 33.09 20.81 21.56
C GLU A 419 33.60 21.85 20.57
N ILE A 420 33.15 23.09 20.69
CA ILE A 420 33.52 24.16 19.76
C ILE A 420 34.35 25.21 20.48
N ASP A 421 35.62 25.28 20.10
CA ASP A 421 36.56 26.28 20.61
C ASP A 421 36.45 27.60 19.83
N GLY A 422 36.63 28.72 20.54
CA GLY A 422 36.52 30.07 19.98
C GLY A 422 35.10 30.49 19.55
N ALA A 423 34.06 29.72 19.91
CA ALA A 423 32.69 30.07 19.57
C ALA A 423 32.15 31.26 20.38
N PRO A 424 31.34 32.15 19.78
CA PRO A 424 30.67 33.22 20.52
C PRO A 424 29.73 32.66 21.60
N LYS A 425 29.54 33.41 22.70
CA LYS A 425 28.64 33.05 23.82
C LYS A 425 27.16 33.19 23.45
N ILE A 426 26.70 32.42 22.46
CA ILE A 426 25.30 32.34 22.03
C ILE A 426 24.58 31.34 22.93
N LYS A 427 23.43 31.74 23.51
CA LYS A 427 22.58 30.87 24.33
C LYS A 427 21.39 30.27 23.57
N MET A 428 20.99 30.92 22.48
CA MET A 428 19.81 30.56 21.70
C MET A 428 20.11 30.73 20.21
N ALA A 429 19.71 29.74 19.41
CA ALA A 429 19.64 29.82 17.96
C ALA A 429 18.16 29.90 17.53
N LYS A 430 17.91 30.50 16.38
CA LYS A 430 16.58 30.55 15.76
C LYS A 430 16.63 29.83 14.42
N GLU A 431 15.64 29.01 14.16
CA GLU A 431 15.47 28.33 12.87
C GLU A 431 13.98 28.32 12.54
N PRO A 432 13.56 28.56 11.29
CA PRO A 432 12.16 28.44 10.92
C PRO A 432 11.63 27.03 11.18
N TYR A 433 10.34 26.91 11.51
CA TYR A 433 9.68 25.60 11.52
C TYR A 433 9.60 25.01 10.12
N HIS A 434 9.44 25.85 9.09
CA HIS A 434 9.47 25.43 7.70
C HIS A 434 9.91 26.60 6.80
N PRO A 435 10.88 26.43 5.89
CA PRO A 435 11.48 27.53 5.13
C PRO A 435 10.50 28.23 4.19
N ASN A 436 9.54 27.50 3.62
CA ASN A 436 8.55 28.05 2.69
C ASN A 436 7.24 28.48 3.38
N HIS A 437 7.17 28.39 4.72
CA HIS A 437 5.96 28.69 5.49
C HIS A 437 6.29 29.61 6.68
N PRO A 438 6.68 30.87 6.42
CA PRO A 438 7.09 31.83 7.45
C PRO A 438 5.98 32.13 8.47
N GLU A 439 4.71 31.96 8.11
CA GLU A 439 3.55 32.13 8.98
C GLU A 439 3.55 31.17 10.20
N ARG A 440 4.34 30.09 10.15
CA ARG A 440 4.52 29.15 11.26
C ARG A 440 5.52 29.62 12.29
N GLY A 441 6.23 30.70 12.00
CA GLY A 441 7.26 31.26 12.86
C GLY A 441 8.52 30.40 12.96
N GLU A 442 9.28 30.70 14.00
CA GLU A 442 10.59 30.13 14.25
C GLU A 442 10.60 29.34 15.54
N LYS A 443 11.36 28.24 15.55
CA LYS A 443 11.73 27.51 16.75
C LYS A 443 12.97 28.14 17.36
N VAL A 444 12.93 28.30 18.68
CA VAL A 444 14.09 28.72 19.48
C VAL A 444 14.79 27.48 20.02
N LEU A 445 16.08 27.37 19.74
CA LEU A 445 16.92 26.22 20.08
C LEU A 445 17.93 26.65 21.14
N PRO A 446 17.95 26.05 22.35
CA PRO A 446 19.01 26.32 23.30
C PRO A 446 20.36 25.85 22.75
N VAL A 447 21.40 26.62 23.04
CA VAL A 447 22.78 26.38 22.59
C VAL A 447 23.69 26.26 23.79
N ASP A 448 24.29 25.08 23.94
CA ASP A 448 25.46 24.85 24.78
C ASP A 448 26.63 24.42 23.89
N THR A 449 27.54 25.34 23.59
CA THR A 449 28.68 25.12 22.66
C THR A 449 29.68 24.06 23.14
N LYS A 450 29.62 23.66 24.42
CA LYS A 450 30.42 22.55 24.97
C LYS A 450 29.71 21.20 24.88
N ASN A 451 28.42 21.19 24.56
CA ASN A 451 27.60 19.98 24.53
C ASN A 451 26.75 19.94 23.25
N ILE A 452 27.40 20.10 22.10
CA ILE A 452 26.76 19.92 20.79
C ILE A 452 26.92 18.47 20.33
N TYR A 453 25.88 17.93 19.74
CA TYR A 453 25.83 16.58 19.19
C TYR A 453 25.48 16.65 17.72
N ILE A 454 26.22 15.90 16.91
CA ILE A 454 26.00 15.75 15.47
C ILE A 454 25.93 14.27 15.09
N SER A 455 25.47 13.97 13.87
CA SER A 455 25.36 12.57 13.45
C SER A 455 26.76 11.96 13.25
N HIS A 456 26.90 10.68 13.60
CA HIS A 456 28.13 9.94 13.35
C HIS A 456 28.55 9.97 11.87
N ASP A 457 27.57 9.88 10.96
CA ASP A 457 27.84 9.85 9.52
C ASP A 457 28.30 11.21 8.99
N ASP A 458 27.75 12.31 9.48
CA ASP A 458 28.24 13.66 9.15
C ASP A 458 29.64 13.89 9.73
N PHE A 459 29.89 13.43 10.96
CA PHE A 459 31.24 13.51 11.55
C PHE A 459 32.24 12.79 10.66
N LYS A 460 31.97 11.52 10.29
CA LYS A 460 32.86 10.74 9.43
C LYS A 460 33.06 11.39 8.06
N ARG A 461 31.99 11.91 7.45
CA ARG A 461 32.02 12.48 6.10
C ARG A 461 32.76 13.81 6.02
N PHE A 462 32.62 14.66 7.04
CA PHE A 462 33.12 16.04 7.00
C PHE A 462 34.25 16.32 7.99
N ASN A 463 34.78 15.31 8.68
CA ASN A 463 35.87 15.48 9.63
C ASN A 463 37.06 16.22 9.00
N GLY A 464 37.57 17.25 9.69
CA GLY A 464 38.65 18.11 9.22
C GLY A 464 38.22 19.20 8.24
N GLY A 465 37.04 19.08 7.62
CA GLY A 465 36.46 20.08 6.71
C GLY A 465 35.69 21.19 7.43
N VAL A 466 35.25 22.19 6.67
CA VAL A 466 34.41 23.28 7.18
C VAL A 466 32.95 22.97 6.86
N VAL A 467 32.09 23.06 7.87
CA VAL A 467 30.64 22.83 7.78
C VAL A 467 29.88 23.92 8.51
N ARG A 468 28.61 24.10 8.14
CA ARG A 468 27.68 24.98 8.85
C ARG A 468 26.74 24.19 9.72
N LEU A 469 26.70 24.54 11.01
CA LEU A 469 25.64 24.15 11.91
C LEU A 469 24.39 24.99 11.59
N LYS A 470 23.31 24.35 11.15
CA LYS A 470 22.07 25.05 10.73
C LYS A 470 21.55 26.01 11.81
N GLY A 471 21.12 27.22 11.41
CA GLY A 471 20.67 28.26 12.35
C GLY A 471 21.73 28.82 13.31
N LEU A 472 23.00 28.39 13.18
CA LEU A 472 24.07 28.76 14.11
C LEU A 472 25.25 29.39 13.36
N PHE A 473 26.37 28.68 13.22
CA PHE A 473 27.60 29.22 12.62
C PHE A 473 28.46 28.15 11.94
N ASN A 474 29.57 28.58 11.35
CA ASN A 474 30.51 27.74 10.61
C ASN A 474 31.59 27.21 11.56
N ILE A 475 31.95 25.93 11.37
CA ILE A 475 33.02 25.28 12.14
C ILE A 475 33.95 24.50 11.23
N LYS A 476 35.22 24.42 11.60
CA LYS A 476 36.08 23.33 11.15
C LYS A 476 35.82 22.13 12.05
N LEU A 477 35.26 21.07 11.47
CA LEU A 477 34.74 19.93 12.19
C LEU A 477 35.87 19.03 12.73
N GLY A 478 35.76 18.66 13.99
CA GLY A 478 36.61 17.70 14.69
C GLY A 478 36.05 17.41 16.07
N LYS A 479 36.67 16.48 16.84
CA LYS A 479 36.23 16.23 18.24
C LYS A 479 36.27 17.51 19.07
N LYS A 480 37.35 18.29 18.90
CA LYS A 480 37.44 19.71 19.24
C LYS A 480 37.34 20.49 17.95
N SER A 481 36.13 20.94 17.64
CA SER A 481 35.85 21.79 16.48
C SER A 481 36.30 23.22 16.76
N THR A 482 36.59 23.98 15.71
CA THR A 482 36.99 25.40 15.83
C THR A 482 35.99 26.28 15.09
N TYR A 483 35.58 27.38 15.72
CA TYR A 483 34.72 28.38 15.09
C TYR A 483 35.41 29.00 13.85
N LYS A 484 34.64 29.21 12.77
CA LYS A 484 35.15 29.74 11.50
C LYS A 484 34.45 30.99 10.98
N GLY A 485 33.35 31.41 11.60
CA GLY A 485 32.61 32.57 11.16
C GLY A 485 31.10 32.34 11.17
N ASN A 486 30.33 33.39 10.91
CA ASN A 486 28.86 33.34 10.86
C ASN A 486 28.33 33.46 9.43
N GLU A 487 29.17 33.89 8.49
CA GLU A 487 28.85 34.16 7.10
C GLU A 487 28.20 32.95 6.42
N LEU A 488 27.24 33.24 5.54
CA LEU A 488 26.65 32.21 4.71
C LEU A 488 27.57 32.03 3.49
N VAL A 489 28.35 30.94 3.50
CA VAL A 489 29.14 30.53 2.35
C VAL A 489 28.28 29.62 1.46
N GLU A 490 28.23 29.95 0.18
CA GLU A 490 27.58 29.14 -0.84
C GLU A 490 28.26 27.75 -0.94
N ASP A 491 27.48 26.71 -1.27
CA ASP A 491 27.92 25.31 -1.36
C ASP A 491 28.54 24.67 -0.10
N MET A 492 28.59 25.38 1.02
CA MET A 492 29.06 24.83 2.28
C MET A 492 28.10 23.76 2.81
N PRO A 493 28.59 22.56 3.20
CA PRO A 493 27.75 21.53 3.76
C PRO A 493 27.05 22.02 5.04
N LYS A 494 25.72 21.94 5.05
CA LYS A 494 24.87 22.27 6.21
C LYS A 494 24.47 20.99 6.93
N ILE A 495 24.76 20.92 8.22
CA ILE A 495 24.42 19.76 9.06
C ILE A 495 23.49 20.15 10.19
N GLN A 496 22.56 19.25 10.53
CA GLN A 496 21.72 19.39 11.72
C GLN A 496 22.51 19.02 12.98
N TRP A 497 22.11 19.60 14.10
CA TRP A 497 22.75 19.40 15.39
C TRP A 497 21.71 19.49 16.50
N VAL A 498 22.06 19.01 17.68
CA VAL A 498 21.30 19.23 18.91
C VAL A 498 22.26 19.60 20.02
N SER A 499 21.85 20.39 21.00
CA SER A 499 22.68 20.71 22.18
C SER A 499 21.95 20.39 23.47
N LYS A 500 22.54 20.63 24.64
CA LYS A 500 21.82 20.50 25.92
C LYS A 500 21.04 21.79 26.23
N PRO A 501 19.81 21.70 26.79
CA PRO A 501 19.00 20.49 26.95
C PRO A 501 18.54 19.90 25.60
N ASN A 502 18.38 18.57 25.55
CA ASN A 502 17.84 17.80 24.41
C ASN A 502 16.91 16.71 24.91
N VAL A 503 16.26 16.00 23.98
CA VAL A 503 15.32 14.91 24.25
C VAL A 503 15.80 13.62 23.61
N GLU A 504 15.52 12.48 24.23
CA GLU A 504 15.75 11.17 23.64
C GLU A 504 14.72 10.91 22.54
N VAL A 505 15.20 10.41 21.40
CA VAL A 505 14.34 10.06 20.26
C VAL A 505 14.53 8.59 19.90
N GLU A 506 13.42 7.85 19.85
CA GLU A 506 13.35 6.52 19.27
C GLU A 506 12.62 6.59 17.93
N ILE A 507 13.27 6.17 16.86
CA ILE A 507 12.69 6.10 15.51
C ILE A 507 12.43 4.63 15.18
N LYS A 508 11.16 4.27 15.01
CA LYS A 508 10.76 2.94 14.54
C LYS A 508 10.67 2.93 13.00
N ARG A 509 11.49 2.12 12.36
CA ARG A 509 11.54 1.91 10.91
C ARG A 509 11.05 0.52 10.53
N PRO A 510 10.72 0.28 9.24
CA PRO A 510 10.47 -1.07 8.74
C PRO A 510 11.64 -2.04 8.95
N GLU A 511 12.88 -1.55 9.01
CA GLU A 511 14.10 -2.35 9.15
C GLU A 511 14.54 -2.55 10.61
N GLY A 512 13.96 -1.82 11.56
CA GLY A 512 14.33 -1.87 12.97
C GLY A 512 14.16 -0.54 13.70
N LYS A 513 14.71 -0.48 14.92
CA LYS A 513 14.67 0.71 15.78
C LYS A 513 16.00 1.45 15.73
N GLU A 514 15.94 2.77 15.69
CA GLU A 514 17.11 3.65 15.80
C GLU A 514 16.93 4.60 16.98
N HIS A 515 18.02 4.89 17.68
CA HIS A 515 18.02 5.82 18.81
C HIS A 515 18.89 7.05 18.51
N GLY A 516 18.46 8.18 19.03
CA GLY A 516 19.12 9.46 18.82
C GLY A 516 18.70 10.52 19.82
N LEU A 517 19.11 11.75 19.54
CA LEU A 517 18.75 12.94 20.30
C LEU A 517 17.99 13.91 19.39
N GLY A 518 16.97 14.57 19.94
CA GLY A 518 16.15 15.58 19.28
C GLY A 518 16.25 16.93 19.98
N GLU A 519 15.86 17.97 19.26
CA GLU A 519 15.66 19.29 19.86
C GLU A 519 14.49 19.32 20.87
N VAL A 520 14.56 20.22 21.85
CA VAL A 520 13.58 20.30 22.95
C VAL A 520 12.17 20.69 22.54
N ASN A 521 11.98 21.30 21.38
CA ASN A 521 10.65 21.65 20.91
C ASN A 521 9.85 20.41 20.49
N LEU A 522 10.52 19.28 20.23
CA LEU A 522 9.89 18.03 19.83
C LEU A 522 8.90 17.49 20.88
N VAL A 523 9.17 17.69 22.18
CA VAL A 523 8.26 17.26 23.27
C VAL A 523 7.04 18.16 23.42
N LYS A 524 7.03 19.35 22.80
CA LYS A 524 5.88 20.26 22.80
C LYS A 524 4.95 20.03 21.61
N GLU A 525 5.36 19.20 20.65
CA GLU A 525 4.54 18.86 19.51
C GLU A 525 3.40 17.91 19.92
N ALA A 526 2.32 17.85 19.14
CA ALA A 526 1.21 16.94 19.47
C ALA A 526 1.46 15.51 18.97
N GLN A 527 1.03 14.51 19.76
CA GLN A 527 0.98 13.12 19.31
C GLN A 527 0.11 13.00 18.05
N GLY A 528 0.57 12.21 17.09
CA GLY A 528 -0.09 12.02 15.79
C GLY A 528 0.32 13.03 14.72
N LYS A 529 1.09 14.07 15.06
CA LYS A 529 1.61 15.02 14.06
C LYS A 529 2.66 14.37 13.17
N ILE A 530 2.60 14.72 11.89
CA ILE A 530 3.62 14.38 10.90
C ILE A 530 4.67 15.48 10.93
N ILE A 531 5.93 15.08 11.05
CA ILE A 531 7.07 15.97 11.11
C ILE A 531 8.12 15.56 10.08
N GLN A 532 8.99 16.50 9.73
CA GLN A 532 10.20 16.22 9.00
C GLN A 532 11.38 16.24 9.96
N MET A 533 12.03 15.10 10.12
CA MET A 533 13.34 15.01 10.76
C MET A 533 14.38 15.44 9.74
N GLU A 534 15.02 16.58 9.97
CA GLU A 534 15.89 17.19 8.97
C GLU A 534 16.99 16.25 8.50
N ARG A 535 17.15 16.14 7.18
CA ARG A 535 18.14 15.26 6.51
C ARG A 535 17.97 13.76 6.83
N ILE A 536 16.89 13.36 7.51
CA ILE A 536 16.54 11.97 7.82
C ILE A 536 15.30 11.54 7.03
N GLY A 537 14.24 12.35 7.05
CA GLY A 537 12.98 12.09 6.35
C GLY A 537 11.74 12.43 7.16
N PHE A 538 10.59 11.94 6.71
CA PHE A 538 9.30 12.19 7.34
C PHE A 538 8.91 11.06 8.30
N GLY A 539 8.15 11.41 9.34
CA GLY A 539 7.59 10.44 10.27
C GLY A 539 6.46 11.03 11.10
N ARG A 540 5.70 10.16 11.75
CA ARG A 540 4.60 10.53 12.65
C ARG A 540 5.02 10.34 14.10
N ILE A 541 4.77 11.33 14.95
CA ILE A 541 4.98 11.21 16.40
C ILE A 541 3.94 10.26 16.96
N ASP A 542 4.38 9.16 17.55
CA ASP A 542 3.50 8.11 18.07
C ASP A 542 3.36 8.15 19.59
N GLY A 543 4.35 8.70 20.30
CA GLY A 543 4.28 8.90 21.75
C GLY A 543 5.28 9.95 22.24
N ILE A 544 4.89 10.65 23.31
CA ILE A 544 5.71 11.67 23.98
C ILE A 544 5.65 11.40 25.49
N ASP A 545 6.80 11.28 26.14
CA ASP A 545 6.95 11.28 27.59
C ASP A 545 7.71 12.55 27.97
N GLU A 546 6.96 13.62 28.27
CA GLU A 546 7.54 14.92 28.60
C GLU A 546 8.40 14.87 29.88
N LYS A 547 7.99 14.07 30.87
CA LYS A 547 8.70 13.95 32.15
C LYS A 547 10.08 13.32 31.97
N LYS A 548 10.20 12.34 31.07
CA LYS A 548 11.47 11.68 30.74
C LYS A 548 12.20 12.32 29.57
N GLY A 549 11.59 13.32 28.92
CA GLY A 549 12.13 13.93 27.70
C GLY A 549 12.33 12.91 26.59
N LYS A 550 11.35 12.01 26.36
CA LYS A 550 11.46 10.94 25.35
C LYS A 550 10.36 11.04 24.31
N VAL A 551 10.71 10.90 23.04
CA VAL A 551 9.77 10.92 21.90
C VAL A 551 9.94 9.67 21.04
N CYS A 552 8.82 9.03 20.68
CA CYS A 552 8.78 7.90 19.75
C CYS A 552 8.19 8.35 18.41
N ILE A 553 8.90 8.10 17.31
CA ILE A 553 8.51 8.48 15.95
C ILE A 553 8.44 7.23 15.08
N TYR A 554 7.36 7.05 14.35
CA TYR A 554 7.27 6.04 13.30
C TYR A 554 7.69 6.65 11.96
N PHE A 555 8.71 6.08 11.33
CA PHE A 555 9.27 6.58 10.09
C PHE A 555 8.40 6.25 8.88
N ALA A 556 8.08 7.26 8.05
CA ALA A 556 7.38 7.08 6.79
C ALA A 556 8.37 6.76 5.67
N HIS A 557 9.09 7.77 5.18
CA HIS A 557 10.03 7.69 4.07
C HIS A 557 10.98 8.88 4.11
N LYS A 558 12.03 8.85 3.28
CA LYS A 558 12.96 9.97 3.15
C LYS A 558 12.34 11.18 2.49
#